data_AF-A0A437ULN2-F1
#
_entry.id   AF-A0A437ULN2-F1
#
_cell.length_a   1.000
_cell.length_b   1.000
_cell.length_c   1.000
_cell.angle_alpha   90.00
_cell.angle_beta   90.00
_cell.angle_gamma   90.00
#
_symmetry.space_group_name_H-M   'P 1'
#
loop_
_entity.id
_entity.type
_entity.pdbx_description
1 polymer ?
#
loop_
_entity_poly.entity_id
_entity_poly.type
_entity_poly.pdbx_seq_one_letter_code
_entity_poly.pdbx_strand_id
1 'polypeptide(L)'
;MAKKDYLTGKTDSGFAYNISKERLNNYELMEALGELEENPLAMGKVVTMMLGKEQTKKLKDHLRTENGLVPTDLMQAEITEIMKKQAALKNS
;
A
#
# COMPACT_ATOMS: atom_id res chain seq x y z
N MET A 1 -4.26 25.11 -7.74
CA MET A 1 -3.34 23.96 -7.93
C MET A 1 -3.21 23.27 -6.59
N ALA A 2 -3.81 22.10 -6.40
CA ALA A 2 -3.68 21.37 -5.14
C ALA A 2 -2.21 21.00 -4.92
N LYS A 3 -1.63 21.43 -3.79
CA LYS A 3 -0.31 20.94 -3.36
C LYS A 3 -0.47 19.44 -3.15
N LYS A 4 0.10 18.64 -4.05
CA LYS A 4 0.16 17.18 -3.87
C LYS A 4 1.20 16.91 -2.81
N ASP A 5 0.77 16.84 -1.57
CA ASP A 5 1.58 16.32 -0.49
C ASP A 5 1.80 14.83 -0.72
N TYR A 6 3.06 14.46 -0.95
CA TYR A 6 3.51 13.10 -1.14
C TYR A 6 4.19 12.60 0.13
N LEU A 7 3.78 11.42 0.58
CA LEU A 7 4.37 10.70 1.70
C LEU A 7 5.29 9.64 1.12
N THR A 8 6.59 9.82 1.34
CA THR A 8 7.61 8.88 0.92
C THR A 8 8.13 8.11 2.13
N GLY A 9 8.47 6.84 1.92
CA GLY A 9 9.00 6.00 2.98
C GLY A 9 9.66 4.75 2.41
N LYS A 10 10.23 3.93 3.29
CA LYS A 10 10.86 2.67 2.95
C LYS A 10 10.44 1.60 3.94
N THR A 11 10.03 0.44 3.44
CA THR A 11 9.76 -0.73 4.28
C THR A 11 11.06 -1.36 4.76
N ASP A 12 10.99 -2.21 5.78
CA ASP A 12 12.11 -2.97 6.32
C ASP A 12 12.62 -4.01 5.31
N SER A 13 11.76 -4.54 4.43
CA SER A 13 12.17 -5.33 3.26
C SER A 13 12.98 -4.53 2.25
N GLY A 14 12.93 -3.19 2.35
CA GLY A 14 13.69 -2.27 1.52
C GLY A 14 12.91 -1.66 0.38
N PHE A 15 11.59 -1.88 0.32
CA PHE A 15 10.72 -1.31 -0.69
C PHE A 15 10.49 0.18 -0.44
N ALA A 16 10.97 1.02 -1.36
CA ALA A 16 10.75 2.46 -1.32
C ALA A 16 9.39 2.80 -1.96
N TYR A 17 8.54 3.47 -1.19
CA TYR A 17 7.19 3.80 -1.62
C TYR A 17 6.91 5.29 -1.59
N ASN A 18 5.95 5.72 -2.42
CA ASN A 18 5.47 7.09 -2.52
C ASN A 18 3.96 7.13 -2.68
N ILE A 19 3.26 7.65 -1.66
CA ILE A 19 1.81 7.70 -1.57
C ILE A 19 1.37 9.17 -1.51
N SER A 20 0.41 9.58 -2.33
CA SER A 20 -0.16 10.92 -2.17
C SER A 20 -1.14 10.97 -0.99
N LYS A 21 -1.13 12.04 -0.20
CA LYS A 21 -2.10 12.26 0.88
C LYS A 21 -3.54 12.19 0.38
N GLU A 22 -3.80 12.62 -0.86
CA GLU A 22 -5.11 12.52 -1.51
C GLU A 22 -5.58 11.06 -1.65
N ARG A 23 -4.69 10.10 -1.91
CA ARG A 23 -5.05 8.68 -1.98
C ARG A 23 -5.43 8.11 -0.62
N LEU A 24 -4.74 8.56 0.45
CA LEU A 24 -5.07 8.18 1.82
C LEU A 24 -6.37 8.80 2.29
N ASN A 25 -6.71 9.98 1.78
CA ASN A 25 -7.97 10.66 2.06
C ASN A 25 -9.03 10.39 0.96
N ASN A 26 -9.03 9.19 0.38
CA ASN A 26 -10.03 8.76 -0.60
C ASN A 26 -11.10 7.89 0.09
N TYR A 27 -12.37 8.28 -0.03
CA TYR A 27 -13.49 7.48 0.47
C TYR A 27 -13.57 6.09 -0.21
N GLU A 28 -13.22 5.99 -1.50
CA GLU A 28 -13.19 4.70 -2.21
C GLU A 28 -12.16 3.72 -1.60
N LEU A 29 -11.07 4.26 -1.01
CA LEU A 29 -10.08 3.43 -0.30
C LEU A 29 -10.71 2.87 0.99
N MET A 30 -11.54 3.64 1.68
CA MET A 30 -12.25 3.22 2.89
C MET A 30 -13.29 2.15 2.58
N GLU A 31 -14.03 2.30 1.47
CA GLU A 31 -14.96 1.26 1.00
C GLU A 31 -14.23 -0.03 0.65
N ALA A 32 -13.09 0.05 -0.04
CA ALA A 32 -12.30 -1.13 -0.39
C ALA A 32 -11.69 -1.82 0.84
N LEU A 33 -11.40 -1.08 1.91
CA LEU A 33 -10.99 -1.66 3.19
C LEU A 33 -12.13 -2.41 3.87
N GLY A 34 -13.37 -1.91 3.79
CA GLY A 34 -14.55 -2.65 4.25
C GLY A 34 -14.79 -3.92 3.43
N GLU A 35 -14.63 -3.84 2.10
CA GLU A 35 -14.71 -4.99 1.19
C GLU A 35 -13.67 -6.08 1.52
N LEU A 36 -12.55 -5.72 2.17
CA LEU A 36 -11.52 -6.67 2.60
C LEU A 36 -12.03 -7.67 3.64
N GLU A 37 -12.95 -7.27 4.51
CA GLU A 37 -13.52 -8.13 5.56
C GLU A 37 -14.35 -9.27 4.94
N GLU A 38 -15.08 -8.98 3.86
CA GLU A 38 -15.90 -9.97 3.16
C GLU A 38 -15.12 -10.70 2.05
N ASN A 39 -14.16 -10.03 1.42
CA ASN A 39 -13.41 -10.54 0.28
C ASN A 39 -11.90 -10.28 0.40
N PRO A 40 -11.11 -11.28 0.80
CA PRO A 40 -9.66 -11.17 0.90
C PRO A 40 -8.97 -10.80 -0.43
N LEU A 41 -9.61 -11.06 -1.58
CA LEU A 41 -9.09 -10.68 -2.90
C LEU A 41 -9.11 -9.16 -3.13
N ALA A 42 -9.93 -8.41 -2.38
CA ALA A 42 -9.97 -6.96 -2.41
C ALA A 42 -8.65 -6.32 -1.95
N MET A 43 -7.77 -7.06 -1.25
CA MET A 43 -6.46 -6.60 -0.81
C MET A 43 -5.68 -5.98 -1.96
N GLY A 44 -5.61 -6.67 -3.11
CA GLY A 44 -4.88 -6.18 -4.28
C GLY A 44 -5.40 -4.85 -4.82
N LYS A 45 -6.72 -4.61 -4.68
CA LYS A 45 -7.39 -3.37 -5.07
C LYS A 45 -7.07 -2.25 -4.09
N VAL A 46 -7.15 -2.52 -2.77
CA VAL A 46 -6.74 -1.58 -1.70
C VAL A 46 -5.31 -1.12 -1.90
N VAL A 47 -4.37 -2.06 -2.11
CA VAL A 47 -2.96 -1.72 -2.37
C VAL A 47 -2.84 -0.81 -3.60
N THR A 48 -3.54 -1.14 -4.68
CA THR A 48 -3.54 -0.35 -5.93
C THR A 48 -4.12 1.04 -5.75
N MET A 49 -5.12 1.22 -4.90
CA MET A 49 -5.65 2.55 -4.58
C MET A 49 -4.69 3.36 -3.73
N MET A 50 -4.11 2.72 -2.70
CA MET A 50 -3.19 3.34 -1.75
C MET A 50 -1.84 3.73 -2.40
N LEU A 51 -1.14 2.77 -3.00
CA LEU A 51 0.18 2.96 -3.60
C LEU A 51 0.09 3.45 -5.06
N GLY A 52 -1.00 3.18 -5.75
CA GLY A 52 -1.11 3.38 -7.19
C GLY A 52 -0.65 2.16 -7.99
N LYS A 53 -1.12 2.05 -9.24
CA LYS A 53 -0.86 0.90 -10.13
C LYS A 53 0.63 0.60 -10.30
N GLU A 54 1.46 1.63 -10.48
CA GLU A 54 2.90 1.47 -10.70
C GLU A 54 3.61 0.93 -9.47
N GLN A 55 3.38 1.54 -8.31
CA GLN A 55 4.00 1.16 -7.05
C GLN A 55 3.53 -0.21 -6.60
N THR A 56 2.24 -0.55 -6.75
CA THR A 56 1.73 -1.89 -6.46
C THR A 56 2.38 -2.95 -7.31
N LYS A 57 2.63 -2.67 -8.59
CA LYS A 57 3.36 -3.60 -9.46
C LYS A 57 4.79 -3.81 -8.96
N LYS A 58 5.49 -2.74 -8.58
CA LYS A 58 6.84 -2.82 -8.01
C LYS A 58 6.86 -3.59 -6.68
N LEU A 59 5.86 -3.40 -5.82
CA LEU A 59 5.74 -4.13 -4.56
C LEU A 59 5.54 -5.63 -4.81
N LYS A 60 4.63 -5.98 -5.74
CA LYS A 60 4.41 -7.38 -6.13
C LYS A 60 5.67 -8.02 -6.72
N ASP A 61 6.42 -7.26 -7.52
CA ASP A 61 7.68 -7.73 -8.12
C ASP A 61 8.78 -7.90 -7.06
N HIS A 62 8.87 -6.96 -6.11
CA HIS A 62 9.79 -7.05 -4.98
C HIS A 62 9.51 -8.25 -4.07
N LEU A 63 8.23 -8.56 -3.86
CA LEU A 63 7.78 -9.69 -3.06
C LEU A 63 7.71 -11.01 -3.84
N ARG A 64 7.92 -10.97 -5.16
CA ARG A 64 7.82 -12.15 -6.01
C ARG A 64 8.97 -13.10 -5.67
N THR A 65 8.60 -14.30 -5.26
CA THR A 65 9.57 -15.38 -4.99
C THR A 65 10.13 -15.94 -6.29
N GLU A 66 11.20 -16.75 -6.20
CA GLU A 66 11.79 -17.46 -7.34
C GLU A 66 10.79 -18.34 -8.10
N ASN A 67 9.74 -18.80 -7.41
CA ASN A 67 8.62 -19.55 -7.99
C ASN A 67 7.62 -18.68 -8.76
N GLY A 68 7.85 -17.36 -8.87
CA GLY A 68 6.96 -16.42 -9.53
C GLY A 68 5.70 -16.05 -8.74
N LEU A 69 5.56 -16.56 -7.51
CA LEU A 69 4.43 -16.33 -6.62
C LEU A 69 4.69 -15.17 -5.68
N VAL A 70 3.65 -14.40 -5.38
CA VAL A 70 3.68 -13.31 -4.39
C VAL A 70 3.01 -13.83 -3.12
N PRO A 71 3.75 -14.05 -2.02
CA PRO A 71 3.17 -14.55 -0.78
C PRO A 71 2.25 -13.51 -0.15
N THR A 72 1.04 -13.93 0.22
CA THR A 72 0.06 -13.05 0.88
C THR A 72 0.60 -12.52 2.19
N ASP A 73 1.30 -13.35 2.98
CA ASP A 73 1.91 -12.94 4.26
C ASP A 73 2.90 -11.79 4.10
N LEU A 74 3.80 -11.86 3.11
CA LEU A 74 4.75 -10.78 2.84
C LEU A 74 4.04 -9.52 2.37
N MET A 75 3.03 -9.67 1.52
CA MET A 75 2.26 -8.54 1.03
C MET A 75 1.51 -7.84 2.17
N GLN A 76 0.91 -8.62 3.08
CA GLN A 76 0.22 -8.09 4.24
C GLN A 76 1.20 -7.44 5.24
N ALA A 77 2.38 -8.02 5.44
CA ALA A 77 3.44 -7.43 6.27
C ALA A 77 3.88 -6.07 5.72
N GLU A 78 4.20 -5.99 4.42
CA GLU A 78 4.61 -4.73 3.77
C GLU A 78 3.52 -3.66 3.88
N ILE A 79 2.27 -3.98 3.57
CA ILE A 79 1.16 -3.01 3.66
C ILE A 79 0.97 -2.53 5.10
N THR A 80 0.98 -3.46 6.06
CA THR A 80 0.82 -3.14 7.48
C THR A 80 1.94 -2.20 7.95
N GLU A 81 3.16 -2.46 7.51
CA GLU A 81 4.30 -1.65 7.86
C GLU A 81 4.26 -0.27 7.20
N ILE A 82 3.89 -0.20 5.91
CA ILE A 82 3.62 1.06 5.21
C ILE A 82 2.59 1.86 6.01
N MET A 83 1.44 1.27 6.36
CA MET A 83 0.40 1.93 7.14
C MET A 83 0.88 2.42 8.50
N LYS A 84 1.65 1.60 9.23
CA LYS A 84 2.24 1.98 10.52
C LYS A 84 3.21 3.16 10.38
N LYS A 85 4.11 3.12 9.39
CA LYS A 85 5.04 4.22 9.11
C LYS A 85 4.29 5.49 8.69
N GLN A 86 3.19 5.36 7.94
CA GLN A 86 2.33 6.49 7.60
C GLN A 86 1.58 7.08 8.80
N ALA A 87 1.05 6.25 9.70
CA ALA A 87 0.41 6.71 10.93
C ALA A 87 1.38 7.46 11.84
N ALA A 88 2.65 7.03 11.90
CA ALA A 88 3.72 7.72 12.61
C ALA A 88 4.06 9.08 11.96
N LEU A 89 4.15 9.14 10.63
CA LEU A 89 4.43 10.37 9.88
C LEU A 89 3.31 11.42 9.97
N LYS A 90 2.08 11.02 10.33
CA LYS A 90 0.95 11.95 10.51
C LYS A 90 0.97 12.67 11.88
N ASN A 91 1.83 12.23 12.82
CA ASN A 91 1.97 12.75 14.18
C ASN A 91 3.31 13.49 14.45
N SER A 92 4.11 13.78 13.41
CA SER A 92 5.34 14.60 13.53
C SER A 92 5.20 15.95 12.85
#